data_AF-A0A0X8JRB3-F1
#
_entry.id   AF-A0A0X8JRB3-F1
#
_cell.length_a   1.000
_cell.length_b   1.000
_cell.length_c   1.000
_cell.angle_alpha   90.00
_cell.angle_beta   90.00
_cell.angle_gamma   90.00
#
_symmetry.space_group_name_H-M   'P 1'
#
loop_
_entity.id
_entity.type
_entity.pdbx_description
1 polymer ?
#
loop_
_entity_poly.entity_id
_entity_poly.type
_entity_poly.pdbx_seq_one_letter_code
_entity_poly.pdbx_strand_id
1 'polypeptide(L)' 'MCVICRKRFPKGELQRFTCPVHGELVLTVDSSGKRPGRGFYLCRDAACRNKFERYKGWQKKCKGVGHVHE' A
#
# COMPACT_ATOMS: atom_id res chain seq x y z
N MET A 1 -2.54 11.07 3.27
CA MET A 1 -3.01 11.29 1.88
C MET A 1 -3.24 9.94 1.23
N CYS A 2 -4.41 9.72 0.62
CA CYS A 2 -4.72 8.48 -0.09
C CYS A 2 -3.86 8.35 -1.36
N VAL A 3 -3.31 7.16 -1.63
CA VAL A 3 -2.48 6.91 -2.81
C VAL A 3 -3.30 6.81 -4.10
N ILE A 4 -4.61 6.56 -3.99
CA ILE A 4 -5.53 6.43 -5.12
C ILE A 4 -6.14 7.77 -5.49
N CYS A 5 -6.98 8.35 -4.62
CA CYS A 5 -7.68 9.60 -4.93
C CYS A 5 -6.86 10.86 -4.64
N ARG A 6 -5.64 10.73 -4.08
CA ARG A 6 -4.72 11.84 -3.77
C ARG A 6 -5.25 12.89 -2.78
N LYS A 7 -6.43 12.70 -2.21
CA LYS A 7 -7.00 13.55 -1.15
C LYS A 7 -6.30 13.34 0.20
N ARG A 8 -6.33 14.37 1.04
CA ARG A 8 -5.86 14.32 2.44
C ARG A 8 -7.01 13.85 3.34
N PHE A 9 -6.66 13.08 4.37
CA PHE A 9 -7.58 12.52 5.35
C PHE A 9 -6.88 12.50 6.72
N PRO A 10 -7.63 12.53 7.83
CA PRO A 10 -7.09 12.28 9.17
C PRO A 10 -6.31 10.95 9.22
N LYS A 11 -5.27 10.88 10.05
CA LYS A 11 -4.41 9.69 10.16
C LYS A 11 -5.21 8.41 10.49
N GLY A 12 -6.21 8.52 11.38
CA GLY A 12 -7.07 7.39 11.77
C GLY A 12 -8.04 6.90 10.69
N GLU A 13 -8.22 7.66 9.61
CA GLU A 13 -9.06 7.28 8.46
C GLU A 13 -8.26 6.66 7.32
N LEU A 14 -6.93 6.61 7.46
CA LEU A 14 -6.05 6.01 6.47
C LEU A 14 -5.59 4.64 6.94
N GLN A 15 -5.89 3.61 6.15
CA GLN A 15 -5.29 2.30 6.32
C GLN A 15 -3.88 2.32 5.71
N ARG A 16 -2.86 1.96 6.50
CA ARG A 16 -1.48 1.84 6.03
C ARG A 16 -1.24 0.44 5.47
N PHE A 17 -0.53 0.39 4.36
CA PHE A 17 0.01 -0.81 3.75
C PHE A 17 1.51 -0.63 3.53
N THR A 18 2.27 -1.72 3.64
CA THR A 18 3.71 -1.76 3.35
C THR A 18 3.99 -2.59 2.12
N CYS A 19 5.22 -2.50 1.62
CA CYS A 19 5.71 -3.41 0.61
C CYS A 19 5.45 -4.88 1.01
N PRO A 20 5.15 -5.75 0.03
CA PRO A 20 4.90 -7.16 0.28
C PRO A 20 6.10 -7.83 0.98
N VAL A 21 5.83 -8.91 1.70
CA VAL A 21 6.88 -9.84 2.15
C VAL A 21 7.12 -10.86 1.03
N HIS A 22 8.34 -11.39 0.94
CA HIS A 22 8.83 -12.25 -0.14
C HIS A 22 7.78 -13.21 -0.74
N GLY A 23 7.58 -13.17 -2.06
CA GLY A 23 6.61 -14.01 -2.79
C GLY A 23 5.19 -13.44 -2.92
N GLU A 24 4.83 -12.37 -2.18
CA GLU A 24 3.51 -11.75 -2.31
C GLU A 24 3.45 -10.71 -3.45
N LEU A 25 2.39 -10.77 -4.24
CA LEU A 25 2.07 -9.80 -5.31
C LEU A 25 1.16 -8.67 -4.83
N VAL A 26 0.91 -8.56 -3.53
CA VAL A 26 -0.03 -7.59 -2.94
C VAL A 26 0.61 -6.87 -1.75
N LEU A 27 0.23 -5.62 -1.52
CA LEU A 27 0.74 -4.86 -0.38
C LEU A 27 0.18 -5.42 0.93
N THR A 28 1.05 -5.57 1.93
CA THR A 28 0.68 -6.10 3.25
C THR A 28 0.05 -5.00 4.11
N VAL A 29 -1.05 -5.30 4.80
CA VAL A 29 -1.68 -4.36 5.75
C VAL A 29 -0.76 -4.14 6.96
N ASP A 30 -0.59 -2.89 7.37
CA ASP A 30 0.09 -2.53 8.62
C ASP A 30 -0.81 -1.71 9.54
N SER A 31 -1.58 -2.41 10.38
CA SER A 31 -2.40 -1.80 11.43
C SER A 31 -1.56 -1.18 12.55
N SER A 32 -0.30 -1.59 12.74
CA SER A 32 0.55 -1.10 13.83
C SER A 32 1.15 0.28 13.53
N GLY A 33 1.30 0.61 12.24
CA GLY A 33 2.03 1.78 11.77
C GLY A 33 3.54 1.71 11.99
N LYS A 34 4.06 0.59 12.55
CA LYS A 34 5.45 0.42 12.97
C LYS A 34 6.26 -0.41 11.98
N ARG A 35 5.64 -1.07 11.00
CA ARG A 35 6.38 -1.94 10.07
C ARG A 35 7.38 -1.11 9.24
N PRO A 36 8.63 -1.59 9.12
CA PRO A 36 9.67 -0.90 8.37
C PRO A 36 9.33 -0.83 6.88
N GLY A 37 9.97 0.11 6.17
CA GLY A 37 9.79 0.31 4.74
C GLY A 37 8.73 1.35 4.36
N ARG A 38 8.52 1.51 3.05
CA ARG A 38 7.66 2.55 2.49
C ARG A 38 6.19 2.22 2.72
N GLY A 39 5.49 3.16 3.36
CA GLY A 39 4.04 3.07 3.57
C GLY A 39 3.22 3.64 2.40
N PHE A 40 2.11 2.96 2.09
CA PHE A 40 1.06 3.38 1.19
C PHE A 40 -0.23 3.52 1.98
N TYR A 41 -0.94 4.63 1.81
CA TYR A 41 -2.11 4.95 2.62
C TYR A 41 -3.36 4.95 1.75
N LEU A 42 -4.42 4.27 2.20
CA LEU A 42 -5.70 4.18 1.51
C LEU A 42 -6.81 4.75 2.41
N CYS A 43 -7.70 5.56 1.85
CA CYS A 43 -8.89 6.02 2.59
C CYS A 43 -9.99 4.95 2.62
N ARG A 44 -11.03 5.16 3.42
CA ARG A 44 -12.16 4.22 3.58
C ARG A 44 -13.17 4.21 2.42
N ASP A 45 -12.95 5.01 1.38
CA ASP A 45 -13.80 5.09 0.20
C ASP A 45 -13.75 3.78 -0.59
N ALA A 46 -14.92 3.17 -0.81
CA ALA A 46 -15.05 1.91 -1.54
C ALA A 46 -14.51 2.00 -2.98
N ALA A 47 -14.67 3.15 -3.65
CA ALA A 47 -14.12 3.35 -5.00
C ALA A 47 -12.58 3.37 -4.97
N CYS A 48 -11.97 3.88 -3.90
CA CYS A 48 -10.52 3.81 -3.72
C CYS A 48 -10.07 2.38 -3.45
N ARG A 49 -10.82 1.61 -2.65
CA ARG A 49 -10.53 0.20 -2.36
C ARG A 49 -10.53 -0.66 -3.62
N ASN A 50 -11.58 -0.56 -4.44
CA ASN A 50 -11.67 -1.31 -5.70
C ASN A 50 -10.52 -0.97 -6.66
N LYS A 51 -10.12 0.31 -6.73
CA LYS A 51 -8.96 0.72 -7.54
C LYS A 51 -7.63 0.26 -6.95
N PHE A 52 -7.54 0.14 -5.63
CA PHE A 52 -6.32 -0.28 -4.94
C PHE A 52 -5.96 -1.74 -5.21
N GLU A 53 -6.93 -2.62 -5.44
CA GLU A 53 -6.69 -4.03 -5.79
C GLU A 53 -5.85 -4.20 -7.06
N ARG A 54 -6.00 -3.28 -8.02
CA ARG A 54 -5.25 -3.30 -9.30
C ARG A 54 -4.10 -2.29 -9.33
N TYR A 55 -3.86 -1.58 -8.23
CA TYR A 55 -2.85 -0.53 -8.17
C TYR A 55 -1.45 -1.15 -8.11
N LYS A 56 -0.64 -0.90 -9.15
CA LYS A 56 0.75 -1.39 -9.28
C LYS A 56 1.82 -0.32 -9.02
N GLY A 57 1.42 0.91 -8.67
CA GLY A 57 2.36 2.03 -8.47
C GLY A 57 3.32 1.87 -7.28
N TRP A 58 3.17 0.81 -6.50
CA TRP A 58 4.08 0.42 -5.43
C TRP A 58 5.26 -0.45 -5.90
N GLN A 59 5.14 -1.19 -7.02
CA GLN A 59 6.15 -2.15 -7.47
C GLN A 59 7.52 -1.50 -7.68
N LYS A 60 7.56 -0.35 -8.37
CA LYS A 60 8.81 0.42 -8.59
C LYS A 60 9.36 1.11 -7.33
N LYS A 61 8.56 1.18 -6.26
CA LYS A 61 8.88 1.93 -5.03
C LYS A 61 9.33 1.04 -3.88
N CYS A 62 9.04 -0.25 -3.97
CA CYS A 62 9.48 -1.24 -3.02
C CYS A 62 10.83 -1.79 -3.48
N LYS A 63 11.91 -1.39 -2.81
CA LYS A 63 13.26 -1.92 -3.04
C LYS A 63 13.45 -3.15 -2.14
N GLY A 64 13.98 -4.25 -2.68
CA GLY A 64 14.30 -5.45 -1.89
C GLY A 64 13.15 -6.42 -1.63
N VAL A 65 11.94 -6.15 -2.16
CA VAL A 65 11.05 -7.26 -2.55
C VAL A 65 11.76 -7.90 -3.72
N GLY A 66 12.37 -9.05 -3.47
CA GLY A 66 13.11 -9.81 -4.48
C GLY A 66 12.37 -9.73 -5.79
N HIS A 67 13.09 -9.36 -6.85
CA HIS A 67 12.58 -9.59 -8.20
C HIS A 67 12.10 -11.03 -8.19
N VAL A 68 10.79 -11.22 -8.31
CA VAL A 68 10.23 -12.54 -8.55
C VAL A 68 10.68 -12.81 -9.99
N HIS A 69 11.88 -13.37 -10.11
CA HIS A 69 12.36 -13.90 -11.37
C HIS A 69 11.34 -14.98 -11.72
N GLU A 70 10.70 -14.79 -12.87
CA GLU A 70 9.98 -15.84 -13.57
C GLU A 70 10.91 -17.02 -13.85
#